data_AF-X6ML14-F1
#
_entry.id   AF-X6ML14-F1
#
_cell.length_a   1.000
_cell.length_b   1.000
_cell.length_c   1.000
_cell.angle_alpha   90.00
_cell.angle_beta   90.00
_cell.angle_gamma   90.00
#
_symmetry.space_group_name_H-M   'P 1'
#
loop_
_entity.id
_entity.type
_entity.pdbx_description
1 polymer ?
#
loop_
_entity_poly.entity_id
_entity_poly.type
_entity_poly.pdbx_seq_one_letter_code
_entity_poly.pdbx_strand_id
1 'polypeptide(L)'
;MKALSIEIRLFFFQEMTENLRANFELLLSLFFHRRVHVFATPLVLKKNSFHKKESEVVPFLIQIFFEKKTLHHNIEEPMFLNEEEEEEEKKLETFSSSSCYNKEWVSLVNKPQKLNTLLCCLCNEIANNAMELQCDEHEDAEQTYLVGEECLQNYLKQNNEKCPIKQHDHCKFSKNRVVRQQTSELLVICPRQYNAQKSQSNEEITPGEKEDYESELRNKCNFKGKIKEVENHLKSCQLMTIQQIISSFKELQLQFEIEKVQAVLSFMEKKIEQLKENDNKQTKQIQQLNVRFYCFEDIFVNMLEPKGFEFR
;
A
#
# COMPACT_ATOMS: atom_id res chain seq x y z
N MET A 1 -3.94 -29.12 0.65
CA MET A 1 -3.87 -27.65 0.52
C MET A 1 -4.97 -26.89 1.27
N LYS A 2 -6.27 -27.17 1.06
CA LYS A 2 -7.33 -26.49 1.83
C LYS A 2 -7.26 -26.74 3.34
N ALA A 3 -6.95 -27.97 3.76
CA ALA A 3 -6.77 -28.32 5.17
C ALA A 3 -5.56 -27.62 5.80
N LEU A 4 -4.40 -27.65 5.13
CA LEU A 4 -3.17 -26.97 5.58
C LEU A 4 -3.36 -25.44 5.71
N SER A 5 -4.09 -24.83 4.77
CA SER A 5 -4.43 -23.41 4.82
C SER A 5 -5.38 -23.07 5.98
N ILE A 6 -6.25 -24.00 6.39
CA ILE A 6 -7.14 -23.83 7.55
C ILE A 6 -6.36 -24.00 8.85
N GLU A 7 -5.47 -24.98 8.95
CA GLU A 7 -4.64 -25.20 10.14
C GLU A 7 -3.70 -24.01 10.41
N ILE A 8 -3.06 -23.46 9.37
CA ILE A 8 -2.23 -22.26 9.50
C ILE A 8 -3.07 -21.06 9.95
N ARG A 9 -4.28 -20.88 9.37
CA ARG A 9 -5.20 -19.81 9.78
C ARG A 9 -5.69 -19.97 11.23
N LEU A 10 -5.92 -21.20 11.69
CA LEU A 10 -6.35 -21.49 13.05
C LEU A 10 -5.21 -21.29 14.07
N PHE A 11 -3.99 -21.67 13.71
CA PHE A 11 -2.79 -21.46 14.54
C PHE A 11 -2.56 -19.97 14.80
N PHE A 12 -2.55 -19.14 13.75
CA PHE A 12 -2.40 -17.69 13.89
C PHE A 12 -3.57 -17.03 14.66
N PHE A 13 -4.78 -17.55 14.52
CA PHE A 13 -5.95 -17.03 15.25
C PHE A 13 -5.90 -17.37 16.75
N GLN A 14 -5.41 -18.55 17.09
CA GLN A 14 -5.26 -19.01 18.48
C GLN A 14 -4.15 -18.24 19.21
N GLU A 15 -3.02 -18.01 18.54
CA GLU A 15 -1.90 -17.25 19.11
C GLU A 15 -2.26 -15.77 19.35
N MET A 16 -3.02 -15.15 18.45
CA MET A 16 -3.55 -13.79 18.64
C MET A 16 -4.52 -13.69 19.84
N THR A 17 -5.38 -14.70 20.04
CA THR A 17 -6.38 -14.68 21.12
C THR A 17 -5.75 -14.90 22.50
N GLU A 18 -4.71 -15.72 22.61
CA GLU A 18 -4.00 -15.92 23.88
C GLU A 18 -3.19 -14.68 24.30
N ASN A 19 -2.55 -14.01 23.34
CA ASN A 19 -1.83 -12.76 23.60
C ASN A 19 -2.76 -11.61 24.03
N LEU A 20 -3.95 -11.50 23.43
CA LEU A 20 -4.98 -10.54 23.85
C LEU A 20 -5.50 -10.83 25.27
N ARG A 21 -5.66 -12.12 25.62
CA ARG A 21 -6.16 -12.54 26.94
C ARG A 21 -5.14 -12.25 28.05
N ALA A 22 -3.87 -12.60 27.83
CA ALA A 22 -2.80 -12.38 28.82
C ALA A 22 -2.61 -10.88 29.13
N ASN A 23 -2.70 -10.02 28.11
CA ASN A 23 -2.59 -8.57 28.28
C ASN A 23 -3.80 -7.95 29.00
N PHE A 24 -4.99 -8.51 28.82
CA PHE A 24 -6.20 -8.05 29.52
C PHE A 24 -6.18 -8.36 31.02
N GLU A 25 -5.70 -9.54 31.40
CA GLU A 25 -5.52 -9.94 32.82
C GLU A 25 -4.46 -9.08 33.54
N LEU A 26 -3.36 -8.77 32.86
CA LEU A 26 -2.29 -7.94 33.41
C LEU A 26 -2.77 -6.48 33.59
N LEU A 27 -3.61 -5.97 32.69
CA LEU A 27 -4.25 -4.66 32.80
C LEU A 27 -5.27 -4.59 33.94
N LEU A 28 -6.09 -5.63 34.14
CA LEU A 28 -7.02 -5.70 35.27
C LEU A 28 -6.25 -5.67 36.61
N SER A 29 -5.14 -6.40 36.73
CA SER A 29 -4.33 -6.43 37.95
C SER A 29 -3.77 -5.04 38.33
N LEU A 30 -3.33 -4.25 37.34
CA LEU A 30 -2.82 -2.90 37.54
C LEU A 30 -3.93 -1.88 37.86
N PHE A 31 -5.12 -2.06 37.29
CA PHE A 31 -6.27 -1.19 37.55
C PHE A 31 -6.83 -1.37 38.97
N PHE A 32 -6.81 -2.59 39.50
CA PHE A 32 -7.23 -2.86 40.88
C PHE A 32 -6.18 -2.41 41.91
N HIS A 33 -4.89 -2.47 41.59
CA HIS A 33 -3.84 -2.03 42.52
C HIS A 33 -3.83 -0.51 42.77
N ARG A 34 -4.27 0.29 41.78
CA ARG A 34 -4.23 1.77 41.88
C ARG A 34 -5.44 2.39 42.58
N ARG A 35 -6.52 1.62 42.80
CA ARG A 35 -7.73 2.10 43.48
C ARG A 35 -7.69 1.99 45.00
N VAL A 36 -6.71 1.29 45.57
CA VAL A 36 -6.60 1.08 47.02
C VAL A 36 -5.83 2.22 47.73
N HIS A 37 -5.15 3.13 47.01
CA HIS A 37 -4.25 4.11 47.62
C HIS A 37 -4.72 5.58 47.65
N VAL A 38 -5.98 5.89 47.29
CA VAL A 38 -6.46 7.29 47.23
C VAL A 38 -7.76 7.48 48.03
N PHE A 39 -7.72 7.23 49.33
CA PHE A 39 -8.71 7.77 50.28
C PHE A 39 -8.11 7.90 51.68
N ALA A 40 -7.37 8.99 51.95
CA ALA A 40 -7.16 9.50 53.31
C ALA A 40 -6.56 10.92 53.30
N THR A 41 -7.39 11.97 53.18
CA THR A 41 -7.28 13.24 53.96
C THR A 41 -8.38 14.24 53.56
N PRO A 42 -9.11 14.85 54.51
CA PRO A 42 -10.06 15.91 54.23
C PRO A 42 -9.45 17.30 54.53
N LEU A 43 -9.40 18.19 53.54
CA LEU A 43 -9.19 19.62 53.75
C LEU A 43 -10.24 20.43 52.99
N VAL A 44 -10.93 21.27 53.75
CA VAL A 44 -12.02 22.15 53.36
C VAL A 44 -11.45 23.38 52.66
N LEU A 45 -11.69 23.53 51.35
CA LEU A 45 -11.53 24.81 50.65
C LEU A 45 -12.64 25.01 49.60
N LYS A 46 -13.06 26.28 49.49
CA LYS A 46 -14.23 26.80 48.78
C LYS A 46 -14.25 26.45 47.28
N LYS A 47 -15.44 26.05 46.83
CA LYS A 47 -15.83 25.81 45.44
C LYS A 47 -15.81 27.11 44.62
N ASN A 48 -14.94 27.17 43.62
CA ASN A 48 -15.17 27.96 42.40
C ASN A 48 -15.18 27.01 41.20
N SER A 49 -16.23 27.10 40.39
CA SER A 49 -16.63 26.14 39.37
C SER A 49 -15.96 26.38 38.01
N PHE A 50 -14.67 26.06 37.87
CA PHE A 50 -13.98 26.18 36.58
C PHE A 50 -13.20 24.95 36.10
N HIS A 51 -13.30 23.79 36.76
CA HIS A 51 -12.47 22.62 36.43
C HIS A 51 -13.16 21.44 35.73
N LYS A 52 -14.37 21.59 35.18
CA LYS A 52 -15.13 20.42 34.66
C LYS A 52 -14.92 20.07 33.18
N LYS A 53 -14.09 20.79 32.41
CA LYS A 53 -13.93 20.51 30.96
C LYS A 53 -12.55 20.01 30.52
N GLU A 54 -11.50 20.12 31.34
CA GLU A 54 -10.16 19.59 30.98
C GLU A 54 -10.03 18.07 31.27
N SER A 55 -10.97 17.49 32.03
CA SER A 55 -10.94 16.10 32.50
C SER A 55 -11.27 15.03 31.44
N GLU A 56 -11.81 15.40 30.27
CA GLU A 56 -12.27 14.41 29.26
C GLU A 56 -11.29 14.25 28.09
N VAL A 57 -10.32 15.16 27.93
CA VAL A 57 -9.35 15.10 26.82
C VAL A 57 -8.14 14.22 27.17
N VAL A 58 -7.75 14.20 28.46
CA VAL A 58 -6.58 13.45 28.95
C VAL A 58 -6.74 11.93 28.86
N PRO A 59 -7.91 11.33 29.21
CA PRO A 59 -8.09 9.88 29.07
C PRO A 59 -8.05 9.40 27.61
N PHE A 60 -8.51 10.24 26.67
CA PHE A 60 -8.58 9.90 25.25
C PHE A 60 -7.20 9.93 24.57
N LEU A 61 -6.35 10.91 24.91
CA LEU A 61 -4.96 10.94 24.43
C LEU A 61 -4.11 9.81 25.03
N ILE A 62 -4.39 9.41 26.26
CA ILE A 62 -3.75 8.25 26.90
C ILE A 62 -4.14 6.97 26.16
N GLN A 63 -5.41 6.78 25.78
CA GLN A 63 -5.84 5.60 25.02
C GLN A 63 -5.17 5.51 23.64
N ILE A 64 -5.03 6.62 22.93
CA ILE A 64 -4.31 6.68 21.64
C ILE A 64 -2.79 6.44 21.80
N PHE A 65 -2.18 6.94 22.88
CA PHE A 65 -0.76 6.70 23.16
C PHE A 65 -0.46 5.24 23.53
N PHE A 66 -1.40 4.55 24.19
CA PHE A 66 -1.22 3.15 24.58
C PHE A 66 -1.35 2.19 23.39
N GLU A 67 -2.22 2.44 22.40
CA GLU A 67 -2.30 1.63 21.18
C GLU A 67 -1.02 1.71 20.31
N LYS A 68 -0.31 2.85 20.32
CA LYS A 68 0.97 2.99 19.62
C LYS A 68 2.14 2.28 20.30
N LYS A 69 2.11 2.09 21.62
CA LYS A 69 3.23 1.51 22.38
C LYS A 69 3.21 -0.02 22.38
N THR A 70 2.06 -0.65 22.18
CA THR A 70 1.90 -2.11 22.01
C THR A 70 2.37 -2.63 20.63
N LEU A 71 2.53 -1.75 19.64
CA LEU A 71 2.94 -2.13 18.28
C LEU A 71 4.46 -2.23 18.10
N HIS A 72 5.26 -1.67 19.02
CA HIS A 72 6.71 -1.56 18.85
C HIS A 72 7.55 -2.54 19.69
N HIS A 73 6.94 -3.44 20.48
CA HIS A 73 7.72 -4.25 21.44
C HIS A 73 7.68 -5.77 21.29
N ASN A 74 6.93 -6.34 20.35
CA ASN A 74 6.91 -7.80 20.11
C ASN A 74 7.00 -8.15 18.62
N ILE A 75 8.02 -7.61 17.94
CA ILE A 75 8.53 -8.24 16.71
C ILE A 75 9.91 -8.75 17.09
N GLU A 76 9.97 -10.03 17.50
CA GLU A 76 11.23 -10.76 17.50
C GLU A 76 11.84 -10.69 16.09
N GLU A 77 13.16 -10.60 16.05
CA GLU A 77 13.97 -10.26 14.89
C GLU A 77 13.49 -10.94 13.59
N PRO A 78 13.38 -10.19 12.48
CA PRO A 78 13.14 -10.81 11.20
C PRO A 78 14.33 -11.73 10.89
N MET A 79 14.02 -13.01 10.72
CA MET A 79 14.90 -13.99 10.10
C MET A 79 15.53 -13.34 8.87
N PHE A 80 16.84 -13.10 8.92
CA PHE A 80 17.64 -12.54 7.82
C PHE A 80 17.50 -13.50 6.62
N LEU A 81 16.59 -13.17 5.70
CA LEU A 81 16.67 -13.66 4.33
C LEU A 81 17.84 -12.92 3.69
N ASN A 82 18.76 -13.66 3.06
CA ASN A 82 19.94 -13.08 2.43
C ASN A 82 19.48 -12.03 1.40
N GLU A 83 20.05 -10.82 1.45
CA GLU A 83 19.69 -9.70 0.55
C GLU A 83 19.81 -10.08 -0.94
N GLU A 84 20.62 -11.10 -1.28
CA GLU A 84 20.78 -11.64 -2.64
C GLU A 84 19.54 -12.41 -3.15
N GLU A 85 18.80 -13.11 -2.28
CA GLU A 85 17.54 -13.79 -2.67
C GLU A 85 16.41 -12.77 -2.91
N GLU A 86 16.40 -11.65 -2.19
CA GLU A 86 15.37 -10.62 -2.33
C GLU A 86 15.47 -9.85 -3.68
N GLU A 87 16.65 -9.78 -4.28
CA GLU A 87 16.88 -9.09 -5.57
C GLU A 87 16.47 -9.96 -6.78
N GLU A 88 16.65 -11.28 -6.71
CA GLU A 88 16.11 -12.21 -7.70
C GLU A 88 14.59 -12.37 -7.59
N GLU A 89 14.02 -12.26 -6.39
CA GLU A 89 12.59 -12.40 -6.16
C GLU A 89 11.77 -11.16 -6.55
N LYS A 90 12.33 -9.96 -6.42
CA LYS A 90 11.74 -8.74 -7.03
C LYS A 90 11.63 -8.84 -8.56
N LYS A 91 12.46 -9.67 -9.21
CA LYS A 91 12.31 -9.98 -10.66
C LYS A 91 11.14 -10.91 -10.96
N LEU A 92 10.61 -11.65 -9.98
CA LEU A 92 9.50 -12.61 -10.16
C LEU A 92 8.13 -11.94 -10.12
N GLU A 93 7.95 -10.89 -9.31
CA GLU A 93 6.71 -10.09 -9.28
C GLU A 93 6.58 -9.15 -10.51
N THR A 94 7.69 -8.89 -11.21
CA THR A 94 7.75 -7.97 -12.36
C THR A 94 7.41 -8.58 -13.72
N PHE A 95 6.99 -9.86 -13.80
CA PHE A 95 6.33 -10.36 -15.03
C PHE A 95 5.11 -9.50 -15.40
N SER A 96 4.52 -8.86 -14.40
CA SER A 96 3.52 -7.82 -14.57
C SER A 96 4.20 -6.47 -14.35
N SER A 97 4.51 -5.75 -15.43
CA SER A 97 3.66 -4.62 -15.83
C SER A 97 4.34 -3.63 -16.78
N SER A 98 5.66 -3.70 -17.03
CA SER A 98 6.28 -2.59 -17.74
C SER A 98 7.52 -2.89 -18.61
N SER A 99 8.28 -3.94 -18.34
CA SER A 99 9.46 -4.30 -19.15
C SER A 99 9.12 -5.17 -20.38
N CYS A 100 10.09 -5.33 -21.30
CA CYS A 100 9.97 -6.24 -22.44
C CYS A 100 9.89 -7.72 -22.01
N TYR A 101 9.24 -8.57 -22.80
CA TYR A 101 9.09 -9.98 -22.46
C TYR A 101 10.34 -10.79 -22.77
N ASN A 102 10.74 -11.66 -21.84
CA ASN A 102 11.88 -12.53 -22.02
C ASN A 102 11.74 -13.40 -23.29
N LYS A 103 12.73 -13.32 -24.16
CA LYS A 103 12.77 -13.97 -25.47
C LYS A 103 12.81 -15.48 -25.36
N GLU A 104 13.55 -16.02 -24.39
CA GLU A 104 13.64 -17.47 -24.18
C GLU A 104 12.28 -18.04 -23.80
N TRP A 105 11.59 -17.41 -22.84
CA TRP A 105 10.25 -17.77 -22.41
C TRP A 105 9.26 -17.82 -23.57
N VAL A 106 9.25 -16.78 -24.42
CA VAL A 106 8.38 -16.73 -25.60
C VAL A 106 8.81 -17.74 -26.66
N SER A 107 10.11 -18.01 -26.81
CA SER A 107 10.64 -18.95 -27.82
C SER A 107 10.30 -20.41 -27.54
N LEU A 108 9.92 -20.77 -26.30
CA LEU A 108 9.55 -22.15 -25.94
C LEU A 108 8.39 -22.71 -26.76
N VAL A 109 7.47 -21.85 -27.23
CA VAL A 109 6.24 -22.29 -27.94
C VAL A 109 6.00 -21.56 -29.26
N ASN A 110 6.91 -20.68 -29.69
CA ASN A 110 6.79 -19.94 -30.94
C ASN A 110 7.97 -20.21 -31.88
N LYS A 111 7.75 -20.00 -33.18
CA LYS A 111 8.82 -20.12 -34.19
C LYS A 111 9.77 -18.91 -34.12
N PRO A 112 11.10 -19.10 -34.11
CA PRO A 112 12.06 -18.02 -33.92
C PRO A 112 12.03 -16.96 -35.03
N GLN A 113 11.71 -17.34 -36.28
CA GLN A 113 11.68 -16.38 -37.40
C GLN A 113 10.67 -15.24 -37.17
N LYS A 114 9.53 -15.54 -36.52
CA LYS A 114 8.50 -14.53 -36.23
C LYS A 114 8.86 -13.60 -35.07
N LEU A 115 9.80 -14.02 -34.22
CA LEU A 115 10.16 -13.27 -33.01
C LEU A 115 11.20 -12.19 -33.31
N ASN A 116 12.06 -12.40 -34.29
CA ASN A 116 13.13 -11.45 -34.64
C ASN A 116 12.59 -10.07 -35.04
N THR A 117 11.42 -10.01 -35.69
CA THR A 117 10.76 -8.77 -36.08
C THR A 117 10.03 -8.08 -34.92
N LEU A 118 10.05 -8.65 -33.72
CA LEU A 118 9.36 -8.13 -32.52
C LEU A 118 10.36 -7.76 -31.42
N LEU A 119 11.66 -7.78 -31.71
CA LEU A 119 12.70 -7.50 -30.72
C LEU A 119 12.80 -5.99 -30.44
N CYS A 120 12.92 -5.66 -29.17
CA CYS A 120 13.29 -4.33 -28.71
C CYS A 120 14.78 -4.11 -28.99
N CYS A 121 15.13 -3.06 -29.75
CA CYS A 121 16.52 -2.79 -30.12
C CYS A 121 17.40 -2.34 -28.94
N LEU A 122 16.81 -1.99 -27.78
CA LEU A 122 17.55 -1.58 -26.58
C LEU A 122 17.96 -2.76 -25.70
N CYS A 123 17.06 -3.69 -25.42
CA CYS A 123 17.31 -4.81 -24.51
C CYS A 123 17.37 -6.18 -25.20
N ASN A 124 17.11 -6.25 -26.52
CA ASN A 124 17.10 -7.48 -27.31
C ASN A 124 16.09 -8.55 -26.86
N GLU A 125 15.08 -8.12 -26.09
CA GLU A 125 13.93 -8.93 -25.66
C GLU A 125 12.70 -8.66 -26.54
N ILE A 126 11.59 -9.38 -26.36
CA ILE A 126 10.36 -9.14 -27.13
C ILE A 126 9.71 -7.84 -26.66
N ALA A 127 9.54 -6.87 -27.56
CA ALA A 127 9.05 -5.54 -27.26
C ALA A 127 7.63 -5.56 -26.66
N ASN A 128 7.53 -5.25 -25.37
CA ASN A 128 6.26 -5.00 -24.69
C ASN A 128 5.82 -3.56 -24.96
N ASN A 129 4.53 -3.37 -25.27
CA ASN A 129 3.98 -2.08 -25.66
C ASN A 129 4.82 -1.40 -26.76
N ALA A 130 5.18 -2.15 -27.80
CA ALA A 130 6.11 -1.69 -28.82
C ALA A 130 5.83 -0.27 -29.36
N MET A 131 6.90 0.50 -29.47
CA MET A 131 7.02 1.82 -30.07
C MET A 131 7.91 1.69 -31.31
N GLU A 132 7.61 2.47 -32.34
CA GLU A 132 8.39 2.54 -33.57
C GLU A 132 9.12 3.88 -33.64
N LEU A 133 10.41 3.84 -33.97
CA LEU A 133 11.21 5.03 -34.20
C LEU A 133 10.88 5.61 -35.58
N GLN A 134 10.53 6.89 -35.64
CA GLN A 134 10.13 7.62 -36.85
C GLN A 134 11.01 8.86 -37.01
N CYS A 135 12.27 8.67 -37.36
CA CYS A 135 13.18 9.77 -37.65
C CYS A 135 13.73 9.67 -39.05
N ASP A 136 13.92 10.84 -39.66
CA ASP A 136 14.29 11.00 -41.06
C ASP A 136 15.67 10.34 -41.33
N GLU A 137 16.55 10.30 -40.32
CA GLU A 137 17.85 9.62 -40.36
C GLU A 137 17.76 8.08 -40.47
N HIS A 138 16.57 7.52 -40.35
CA HIS A 138 16.26 6.08 -40.48
C HIS A 138 15.12 5.80 -41.49
N GLU A 139 14.71 6.77 -42.32
CA GLU A 139 13.65 6.56 -43.31
C GLU A 139 14.02 5.49 -44.36
N ASP A 140 15.31 5.43 -44.73
CA ASP A 140 15.84 4.47 -45.71
C ASP A 140 16.20 3.08 -45.12
N ALA A 141 15.99 2.86 -43.82
CA ALA A 141 16.27 1.57 -43.24
C ALA A 141 15.25 0.53 -43.75
N GLU A 142 15.72 -0.57 -44.33
CA GLU A 142 14.86 -1.69 -44.77
C GLU A 142 14.02 -2.28 -43.62
N GLN A 143 14.39 -2.01 -42.37
CA GLN A 143 13.75 -2.53 -41.17
C GLN A 143 13.33 -1.40 -40.23
N THR A 144 12.12 -1.51 -39.70
CA THR A 144 11.60 -0.60 -38.68
C THR A 144 12.25 -0.90 -37.33
N TYR A 145 12.73 0.14 -36.65
CA TYR A 145 13.30 -0.02 -35.31
C TYR A 145 12.20 -0.03 -34.27
N LEU A 146 12.08 -1.17 -33.57
CA LEU A 146 11.11 -1.36 -32.50
C LEU A 146 11.77 -1.23 -31.14
N VAL A 147 11.08 -0.56 -30.22
CA VAL A 147 11.52 -0.37 -28.83
C VAL A 147 10.35 -0.62 -27.89
N GLY A 148 10.58 -1.28 -26.75
CA GLY A 148 9.57 -1.33 -25.69
C GLY A 148 9.31 0.07 -25.11
N GLU A 149 8.04 0.39 -24.80
CA GLU A 149 7.65 1.74 -24.32
C GLU A 149 8.42 2.15 -23.06
N GLU A 150 8.57 1.26 -22.08
CA GLU A 150 9.37 1.54 -20.88
C GLU A 150 10.87 1.66 -21.18
N CYS A 151 11.42 0.74 -21.98
CA CYS A 151 12.84 0.79 -22.35
C CYS A 151 13.18 2.14 -22.99
N LEU A 152 12.30 2.63 -23.87
CA LEU A 152 12.44 3.93 -24.50
C LEU A 152 12.34 5.07 -23.47
N GLN A 153 11.35 5.05 -22.58
CA GLN A 153 11.20 6.08 -21.55
C GLN A 153 12.41 6.17 -20.60
N ASN A 154 12.92 5.02 -20.15
CA ASN A 154 14.09 4.97 -19.28
C ASN A 154 15.34 5.46 -20.01
N TYR A 155 15.50 5.06 -21.26
CA TYR A 155 16.60 5.51 -22.10
C TYR A 155 16.61 7.03 -22.30
N LEU A 156 15.48 7.62 -22.70
CA LEU A 156 15.38 9.05 -22.98
C LEU A 156 15.68 9.90 -21.74
N LYS A 157 15.23 9.47 -20.55
CA LYS A 157 15.54 10.13 -19.27
C LYS A 157 17.04 10.18 -18.98
N GLN A 158 17.78 9.14 -19.35
CA GLN A 158 19.22 9.03 -19.08
C GLN A 158 20.09 9.70 -20.17
N ASN A 159 19.57 9.86 -21.39
CA ASN A 159 20.35 10.25 -22.56
C ASN A 159 19.89 11.59 -23.16
N ASN A 160 19.32 12.49 -22.35
CA ASN A 160 18.88 13.83 -22.78
C ASN A 160 17.97 13.78 -24.03
N GLU A 161 17.01 12.85 -24.04
CA GLU A 161 16.02 12.69 -25.13
C GLU A 161 16.61 12.37 -26.52
N LYS A 162 17.88 11.93 -26.59
CA LYS A 162 18.52 11.55 -27.85
C LYS A 162 18.01 10.22 -28.40
N CYS A 163 18.11 10.07 -29.72
CA CYS A 163 17.74 8.85 -30.41
C CYS A 163 18.59 7.63 -29.95
N PRO A 164 17.96 6.49 -29.59
CA PRO A 164 18.67 5.26 -29.23
C PRO A 164 19.67 4.71 -30.25
N ILE A 165 19.47 4.98 -31.54
CA ILE A 165 20.26 4.35 -32.62
C ILE A 165 21.49 5.17 -32.99
N LYS A 166 21.33 6.48 -33.24
CA LYS A 166 22.39 7.37 -33.75
C LYS A 166 22.60 8.65 -32.94
N GLN A 167 22.00 8.77 -31.75
CA GLN A 167 22.18 9.92 -30.84
C GLN A 167 21.85 11.31 -31.42
N HIS A 168 21.06 11.39 -32.48
CA HIS A 168 20.56 12.66 -33.00
C HIS A 168 19.42 13.20 -32.14
N ASP A 169 19.19 14.51 -32.24
CA ASP A 169 18.11 15.19 -31.56
C ASP A 169 16.76 14.98 -32.29
N HIS A 170 15.65 15.33 -31.64
CA HIS A 170 14.30 15.38 -32.23
C HIS A 170 13.78 14.08 -32.86
N CYS A 171 14.14 12.92 -32.30
CA CYS A 171 13.57 11.65 -32.74
C CYS A 171 12.07 11.59 -32.39
N LYS A 172 11.22 11.28 -33.38
CA LYS A 172 9.80 11.04 -33.15
C LYS A 172 9.56 9.55 -32.94
N PHE A 173 8.55 9.24 -32.15
CA PHE A 173 8.18 7.87 -31.82
C PHE A 173 6.66 7.73 -31.92
N SER A 174 6.19 6.58 -32.42
CA SER A 174 4.76 6.31 -32.52
C SER A 174 4.40 4.94 -31.97
N LYS A 175 3.15 4.79 -31.51
CA LYS A 175 2.62 3.51 -31.03
C LYS A 175 2.32 2.61 -32.22
N ASN A 176 3.12 1.57 -32.43
CA ASN A 176 2.86 0.60 -33.49
C ASN A 176 1.78 -0.40 -33.06
N ARG A 177 0.53 -0.13 -33.44
CA ARG A 177 -0.64 -0.95 -33.05
C ARG A 177 -0.56 -2.38 -33.59
N VAL A 178 -0.02 -2.57 -34.80
CA VAL A 178 0.08 -3.88 -35.44
C VAL A 178 1.07 -4.77 -34.69
N VAL A 179 2.25 -4.25 -34.37
CA VAL A 179 3.27 -4.98 -33.59
C VAL A 179 2.77 -5.27 -32.19
N ARG A 180 2.13 -4.30 -31.51
CA ARG A 180 1.51 -4.54 -30.19
C ARG A 180 0.49 -5.68 -30.23
N GLN A 181 -0.35 -5.71 -31.26
CA GLN A 181 -1.30 -6.79 -31.46
C GLN A 181 -0.59 -8.12 -31.71
N GLN A 182 0.41 -8.16 -32.60
CA GLN A 182 1.19 -9.37 -32.88
C GLN A 182 1.86 -9.92 -31.62
N THR A 183 2.52 -9.08 -30.82
CA THR A 183 3.10 -9.46 -29.53
C THR A 183 2.04 -10.02 -28.59
N SER A 184 0.88 -9.36 -28.49
CA SER A 184 -0.21 -9.81 -27.60
C SER A 184 -0.81 -11.18 -27.95
N GLU A 185 -0.65 -11.59 -29.22
CA GLU A 185 -1.15 -12.86 -29.77
C GLU A 185 -0.10 -13.98 -29.72
N LEU A 186 1.14 -13.70 -29.33
CA LEU A 186 2.17 -14.73 -29.12
C LEU A 186 1.70 -15.71 -28.05
N LEU A 187 1.95 -17.00 -28.29
CA LEU A 187 1.64 -18.03 -27.32
C LEU A 187 2.73 -18.08 -26.25
N VAL A 188 2.37 -18.38 -25.02
CA VAL A 188 3.34 -18.55 -23.92
C VAL A 188 2.84 -19.62 -22.95
N ILE A 189 3.77 -20.19 -22.20
CA ILE A 189 3.44 -21.01 -21.03
C ILE A 189 3.30 -20.13 -19.79
N CYS A 190 2.76 -20.68 -18.70
CA CYS A 190 2.70 -19.98 -17.43
C CYS A 190 4.08 -19.41 -17.03
N PRO A 191 4.23 -18.10 -16.77
CA PRO A 191 5.50 -17.53 -16.32
C PRO A 191 6.04 -18.19 -15.05
N ARG A 192 5.16 -18.51 -14.09
CA ARG A 192 5.56 -19.18 -12.84
C ARG A 192 6.14 -20.57 -13.09
N GLN A 193 5.59 -21.27 -14.09
CA GLN A 193 6.13 -22.57 -14.51
C GLN A 193 7.49 -22.42 -15.20
N TYR A 194 7.66 -21.41 -16.06
CA TYR A 194 8.94 -21.13 -16.71
C TYR A 194 10.05 -20.87 -15.68
N ASN A 195 9.78 -20.04 -14.68
CA ASN A 195 10.75 -19.73 -13.62
C ASN A 195 11.11 -20.98 -12.81
N ALA A 196 10.11 -21.77 -12.40
CA ALA A 196 10.33 -23.00 -11.64
C ALA A 196 11.18 -24.02 -12.42
N GLN A 197 11.04 -24.08 -13.75
CA GLN A 197 11.87 -24.93 -14.60
C GLN A 197 13.31 -24.39 -14.73
N LYS A 198 13.48 -23.08 -14.81
CA LYS A 198 14.78 -22.41 -14.95
C LYS A 198 15.67 -22.60 -13.72
N SER A 199 15.10 -22.53 -12.51
CA SER A 199 15.84 -22.77 -11.27
C SER A 199 16.38 -24.20 -11.19
N GLN A 200 15.61 -25.19 -11.68
CA GLN A 200 16.00 -26.61 -11.65
C GLN A 200 17.15 -26.95 -12.61
N SER A 201 17.39 -26.15 -13.66
CA SER A 201 18.47 -26.41 -14.61
C SER A 201 19.84 -25.85 -14.19
N ASN A 202 19.86 -24.95 -13.20
CA ASN A 202 21.08 -24.24 -12.79
C ASN A 202 21.78 -24.90 -11.60
N GLU A 203 21.07 -25.72 -10.80
CA GLU A 203 21.70 -26.54 -9.77
C GLU A 203 22.29 -27.79 -10.43
N GLU A 204 23.62 -27.83 -10.51
CA GLU A 204 24.39 -29.01 -10.91
C GLU A 204 24.13 -30.12 -9.89
N ILE A 205 23.07 -30.91 -10.14
CA ILE A 205 22.63 -31.99 -9.25
C ILE A 205 23.79 -32.98 -9.11
N THR A 206 24.43 -33.02 -7.94
CA THR A 206 25.18 -34.19 -7.50
C THR A 206 24.18 -35.36 -7.41
N PRO A 207 24.27 -36.38 -8.28
CA PRO A 207 23.32 -37.48 -8.33
C PRO A 207 23.60 -38.41 -7.15
N GLY A 208 22.97 -38.13 -6.02
CA GLY A 208 23.29 -38.76 -4.74
C GLY A 208 22.10 -39.45 -4.07
N GLU A 209 21.22 -38.70 -3.41
CA GLU A 209 20.49 -39.30 -2.27
C GLU A 209 19.06 -38.79 -1.99
N LYS A 210 18.30 -38.29 -2.96
CA LYS A 210 16.89 -37.88 -2.70
C LYS A 210 15.92 -38.27 -3.81
N GLU A 211 15.69 -39.57 -3.95
CA GLU A 211 14.59 -40.11 -4.72
C GLU A 211 13.33 -40.25 -3.83
N ASP A 212 12.17 -39.99 -4.42
CA ASP A 212 10.80 -40.36 -4.01
C ASP A 212 9.84 -39.36 -3.33
N TYR A 213 10.27 -38.24 -2.71
CA TYR A 213 9.30 -37.36 -2.01
C TYR A 213 8.96 -36.02 -2.73
N GLU A 214 9.81 -35.49 -3.61
CA GLU A 214 9.60 -34.16 -4.22
C GLU A 214 8.92 -34.15 -5.60
N SER A 215 8.61 -35.32 -6.17
CA SER A 215 8.01 -35.45 -7.51
C SER A 215 6.53 -35.06 -7.54
N GLU A 216 5.78 -35.29 -6.45
CA GLU A 216 4.31 -35.14 -6.43
C GLU A 216 3.81 -33.71 -6.11
N LEU A 217 4.68 -32.84 -5.60
CA LEU A 217 4.36 -31.40 -5.41
C LEU A 217 4.55 -30.57 -6.69
N ARG A 218 4.95 -31.17 -7.82
CA ARG A 218 4.94 -30.54 -9.14
C ARG A 218 3.51 -30.37 -9.63
N ASN A 219 2.76 -29.47 -8.99
CA ASN A 219 1.49 -28.93 -9.46
C ASN A 219 1.72 -28.16 -10.76
N LYS A 220 1.99 -28.88 -11.86
CA LYS A 220 2.25 -28.27 -13.16
C LYS A 220 1.02 -27.47 -13.56
N CYS A 221 1.20 -26.17 -13.69
CA CYS A 221 0.25 -25.36 -14.43
C CYS A 221 0.27 -25.84 -15.88
N ASN A 222 -0.90 -26.07 -16.48
CA ASN A 222 -1.01 -26.45 -17.89
C ASN A 222 -1.40 -25.26 -18.77
N PHE A 223 -1.24 -24.03 -18.27
CA PHE A 223 -1.58 -22.85 -19.04
C PHE A 223 -0.64 -22.72 -20.23
N LYS A 224 -1.25 -22.70 -21.41
CA LYS A 224 -0.65 -22.34 -22.68
C LYS A 224 -1.65 -21.46 -23.41
N GLY A 225 -1.38 -20.16 -23.45
CA GLY A 225 -2.33 -19.16 -23.94
C GLY A 225 -1.61 -17.97 -24.55
N LYS A 226 -2.36 -16.95 -24.93
CA LYS A 226 -1.78 -15.72 -25.49
C LYS A 226 -1.18 -14.85 -24.39
N ILE A 227 -0.16 -14.04 -24.72
CA ILE A 227 0.46 -13.10 -23.76
C ILE A 227 -0.60 -12.23 -23.06
N LYS A 228 -1.59 -11.71 -23.79
CA LYS A 228 -2.66 -10.87 -23.21
C LYS A 228 -3.56 -11.60 -22.20
N GLU A 229 -3.58 -12.93 -22.19
CA GLU A 229 -4.37 -13.75 -21.28
C GLU A 229 -3.59 -14.07 -19.99
N VAL A 230 -2.27 -13.84 -19.97
CA VAL A 230 -1.38 -14.18 -18.86
C VAL A 230 -1.78 -13.46 -17.57
N GLU A 231 -2.12 -12.17 -17.62
CA GLU A 231 -2.46 -11.42 -16.40
C GLU A 231 -3.68 -12.02 -15.68
N ASN A 232 -4.74 -12.35 -16.43
CA ASN A 232 -5.93 -13.01 -15.90
C ASN A 232 -5.62 -14.41 -15.39
N HIS A 233 -4.72 -15.12 -16.08
CA HIS A 233 -4.24 -16.42 -15.63
C HIS A 233 -3.47 -16.33 -14.30
N LEU A 234 -2.56 -15.37 -14.14
CA LEU A 234 -1.74 -15.23 -12.93
C LEU A 234 -2.57 -14.99 -11.66
N LYS A 235 -3.73 -14.32 -11.78
CA LYS A 235 -4.70 -14.14 -10.68
C LYS A 235 -5.32 -15.45 -10.17
N SER A 236 -5.41 -16.47 -11.03
CA SER A 236 -6.01 -17.78 -10.70
C SER A 236 -5.04 -18.96 -10.72
N CYS A 237 -3.77 -18.71 -11.05
CA CYS A 237 -2.77 -19.75 -11.22
C CYS A 237 -2.41 -20.38 -9.86
N GLN A 238 -2.53 -21.71 -9.78
CA GLN A 238 -2.26 -22.50 -8.58
C GLN A 238 -0.78 -22.59 -8.22
N LEU A 239 0.12 -22.28 -9.15
CA LEU A 239 1.57 -22.20 -8.91
C LEU A 239 1.96 -20.92 -8.15
N MET A 240 1.15 -20.44 -7.20
CA MET A 240 1.60 -19.35 -6.33
C MET A 240 2.78 -19.84 -5.51
N THR A 241 3.90 -19.12 -5.57
CA THR A 241 5.02 -19.39 -4.67
C THR A 241 4.63 -19.05 -3.23
N ILE A 242 5.26 -19.69 -2.24
CA ILE A 242 5.07 -19.33 -0.83
C ILE A 242 5.34 -17.83 -0.62
N GLN A 243 6.36 -17.29 -1.29
CA GLN A 243 6.66 -15.86 -1.30
C GLN A 243 5.52 -15.01 -1.84
N GLN A 244 4.89 -15.38 -2.97
CA GLN A 244 3.73 -14.65 -3.48
C GLN A 244 2.55 -14.67 -2.51
N ILE A 245 2.36 -15.78 -1.79
CA ILE A 245 1.36 -15.87 -0.72
C ILE A 245 1.74 -14.92 0.43
N ILE A 246 3.01 -14.86 0.82
CA ILE A 246 3.53 -13.94 1.84
C ILE A 246 3.36 -12.48 1.39
N SER A 247 3.74 -12.12 0.15
CA SER A 247 3.56 -10.78 -0.41
C SER A 247 2.10 -10.37 -0.44
N SER A 248 1.22 -11.28 -0.90
CA SER A 248 -0.24 -11.04 -0.88
C SER A 248 -0.75 -10.82 0.55
N PHE A 249 -0.21 -11.57 1.52
CA PHE A 249 -0.56 -11.39 2.93
C PHE A 249 -0.07 -10.05 3.49
N LYS A 250 1.16 -9.63 3.17
CA LYS A 250 1.70 -8.31 3.54
C LYS A 250 0.86 -7.17 2.94
N GLU A 251 0.45 -7.30 1.67
CA GLU A 251 -0.43 -6.31 1.02
C GLU A 251 -1.79 -6.22 1.71
N LEU A 252 -2.42 -7.37 2.00
CA LEU A 252 -3.68 -7.40 2.74
C LEU A 252 -3.54 -6.82 4.16
N GLN A 253 -2.43 -7.08 4.84
CA GLN A 253 -2.14 -6.49 6.15
C GLN A 253 -2.01 -4.97 6.08
N LEU A 254 -1.32 -4.45 5.06
CA LEU A 254 -1.22 -3.01 4.81
C LEU A 254 -2.58 -2.38 4.50
N GLN A 255 -3.40 -3.01 3.66
CA GLN A 255 -4.76 -2.54 3.35
C GLN A 255 -5.62 -2.45 4.62
N PHE A 256 -5.55 -3.46 5.49
CA PHE A 256 -6.26 -3.46 6.77
C PHE A 256 -5.81 -2.32 7.69
N GLU A 257 -4.51 -2.02 7.76
CA GLU A 257 -4.01 -0.87 8.53
C GLU A 257 -4.45 0.47 7.92
N ILE A 258 -4.49 0.59 6.60
CA ILE A 258 -5.01 1.78 5.91
C ILE A 258 -6.49 1.99 6.25
N GLU A 259 -7.32 0.93 6.20
CA GLU A 259 -8.74 1.00 6.54
C GLU A 259 -8.95 1.44 8.00
N LYS A 260 -8.15 0.93 8.95
CA LYS A 260 -8.19 1.39 10.34
C LYS A 260 -7.89 2.88 10.47
N VAL A 261 -6.82 3.35 9.82
CA VAL A 261 -6.44 4.77 9.85
C VAL A 261 -7.53 5.63 9.23
N GLN A 262 -8.13 5.20 8.12
CA GLN A 262 -9.26 5.90 7.49
C GLN A 262 -10.48 5.98 8.41
N ALA A 263 -10.80 4.91 9.14
CA ALA A 263 -11.89 4.91 10.11
C ALA A 263 -11.65 5.91 11.25
N VAL A 264 -10.41 5.98 11.77
CA VAL A 264 -10.03 6.95 12.80
C VAL A 264 -10.10 8.38 12.27
N LEU A 265 -9.65 8.64 11.04
CA LEU A 265 -9.75 9.95 10.39
C LEU A 265 -11.22 10.38 10.25
N SER A 266 -12.08 9.50 9.74
CA SER A 266 -13.52 9.76 9.61
C SER A 266 -14.18 10.07 10.97
N PHE A 267 -13.76 9.38 12.03
CA PHE A 267 -14.23 9.68 13.38
C PHE A 267 -13.77 11.07 13.85
N MET A 268 -12.51 11.43 13.63
CA MET A 268 -11.97 12.75 14.00
C MET A 268 -12.66 13.89 13.25
N GLU A 269 -12.92 13.73 11.96
CA GLU A 269 -13.65 14.70 11.14
C GLU A 269 -15.05 14.99 11.71
N LYS A 270 -15.80 13.94 12.08
CA LYS A 270 -17.11 14.08 12.73
C LYS A 270 -17.01 14.84 14.05
N LYS A 271 -15.97 14.59 14.85
CA LYS A 271 -15.76 15.28 16.13
C LYS A 271 -15.41 16.75 15.94
N ILE A 272 -14.62 17.08 14.91
CA ILE A 272 -14.32 18.46 14.52
C ILE A 272 -15.60 19.20 14.14
N GLU A 273 -16.48 18.57 13.37
CA GLU A 273 -17.74 19.19 12.95
C GLU A 273 -18.67 19.47 14.15
N GLN A 274 -18.80 18.52 15.08
CA GLN A 274 -19.54 18.72 16.33
C GLN A 274 -18.98 19.88 17.18
N LEU A 275 -17.65 20.04 17.23
CA LEU A 275 -17.02 21.15 17.95
C LEU A 275 -17.33 22.49 17.29
N LYS A 276 -17.31 22.58 15.95
CA LYS A 276 -17.71 23.79 15.21
C LYS A 276 -19.16 24.18 15.44
N GLU A 277 -20.08 23.21 15.44
CA GLU A 277 -21.50 23.46 15.74
C GLU A 277 -21.70 24.00 17.16
N ASN A 278 -20.97 23.43 18.13
CA ASN A 278 -21.00 23.89 19.51
C ASN A 278 -20.43 25.30 19.67
N ASP A 279 -19.34 25.63 18.99
CA ASP A 279 -18.73 26.96 19.00
C ASP A 279 -19.66 28.02 18.38
N ASN A 280 -20.29 27.70 17.25
CA ASN A 280 -21.31 28.56 16.63
C ASN A 280 -22.49 28.82 17.58
N LYS A 281 -22.95 27.79 18.31
CA LYS A 281 -24.01 27.94 19.32
C LYS A 281 -23.59 28.84 20.47
N GLN A 282 -22.36 28.71 20.98
CA GLN A 282 -21.83 29.57 22.04
C GLN A 282 -21.68 31.03 21.56
N THR A 283 -21.20 31.23 20.34
CA THR A 283 -21.08 32.56 19.73
C THR A 283 -22.45 33.26 19.65
N LYS A 284 -23.51 32.55 19.25
CA LYS A 284 -24.89 33.07 19.26
C LYS A 284 -25.38 33.45 20.66
N GLN A 285 -25.04 32.67 21.69
CA GLN A 285 -25.39 32.99 23.08
C GLN A 285 -24.66 34.24 23.58
N ILE A 286 -23.37 34.37 23.27
CA ILE A 286 -22.58 35.57 23.61
C ILE A 286 -23.16 36.81 22.95
N GLN A 287 -23.53 36.72 21.66
CA GLN A 287 -24.18 37.83 20.94
C GLN A 287 -25.50 38.24 21.61
N GLN A 288 -26.32 37.28 22.03
CA GLN A 288 -27.58 37.58 22.75
C GLN A 288 -27.34 38.25 24.11
N LEU A 289 -26.31 37.83 24.85
CA LEU A 289 -25.93 38.45 26.12
C LEU A 289 -25.40 39.87 25.93
N ASN A 290 -24.58 40.09 24.91
CA ASN A 290 -24.06 41.42 24.58
C ASN A 290 -25.19 42.40 24.24
N VAL A 291 -26.18 41.99 23.44
CA VAL A 291 -27.37 42.82 23.15
C VAL A 291 -28.10 43.19 24.43
N ARG A 292 -28.31 42.24 25.36
CA ARG A 292 -28.95 42.54 26.66
C ARG A 292 -28.12 43.52 27.50
N PHE A 293 -26.81 43.35 27.52
CA PHE A 293 -25.91 44.21 28.30
C PHE A 293 -25.98 45.67 27.84
N TYR A 294 -25.93 45.93 26.53
CA TYR A 294 -26.07 47.29 25.99
C TYR A 294 -27.44 47.91 26.33
N CYS A 295 -28.54 47.14 26.27
CA CYS A 295 -29.83 47.65 26.72
C CYS A 295 -29.86 48.03 28.21
N PHE A 296 -29.10 47.33 29.07
CA PHE A 296 -28.99 47.67 30.48
C PHE A 296 -28.18 48.95 30.72
N GLU A 297 -27.08 49.15 29.99
CA GLU A 297 -26.30 50.39 30.06
C GLU A 297 -27.13 51.61 29.65
N ASP A 298 -27.89 51.52 28.56
CA ASP A 298 -28.78 52.61 28.12
C ASP A 298 -29.82 52.97 29.19
N ILE A 299 -30.43 51.97 29.83
CA ILE A 299 -31.39 52.19 30.92
C ILE A 299 -30.70 52.87 32.11
N PHE A 300 -29.50 52.42 32.49
CA PHE A 300 -28.77 52.94 33.63
C PHE A 300 -28.31 54.40 33.42
N VAL A 301 -27.82 54.72 32.22
CA VAL A 301 -27.45 56.10 31.84
C VAL A 301 -28.68 57.01 31.90
N ASN A 302 -29.82 56.58 31.37
CA ASN A 302 -31.08 57.35 31.44
C ASN A 302 -31.61 57.53 32.89
N MET A 303 -31.29 56.62 33.82
CA MET A 303 -31.66 56.80 35.23
C MET A 303 -30.75 57.77 35.99
N LEU A 304 -29.49 57.93 35.55
CA LEU A 304 -28.51 58.79 36.21
C LEU A 304 -28.51 60.23 35.69
N GLU A 305 -29.18 60.54 34.59
CA GLU A 305 -29.43 61.93 34.22
C GLU A 305 -30.28 62.60 35.31
N PRO A 306 -29.72 63.57 36.06
CA PRO A 306 -30.47 64.23 37.11
C PRO A 306 -31.61 65.00 36.44
N LYS A 307 -32.84 64.54 36.62
CA LYS A 307 -34.01 65.38 36.36
C LYS A 307 -33.80 66.65 37.16
N GLY A 308 -33.56 67.75 36.46
CA GLY A 308 -33.30 69.05 37.06
C GLY A 308 -34.28 69.29 38.18
N PHE A 309 -33.79 69.15 39.41
CA PHE A 309 -34.54 69.50 40.60
C PHE A 309 -34.53 71.03 40.60
N GLU A 310 -35.53 71.64 39.97
CA GLU A 310 -35.79 73.06 40.14
C GLU A 310 -36.16 73.28 41.60
N PHE A 311 -35.19 73.76 42.39
CA PHE A 311 -35.45 74.35 43.69
C PHE A 311 -36.32 75.59 43.48
N ARG A 312 -37.61 75.50 43.83
CA ARG A 312 -38.49 76.65 44.02
C ARG A 312 -38.76 76.88 45.48
#